data_AF-A0A959A7Z6-F1
#
_entry.id   AF-A0A959A7Z6-F1
#
_cell.length_a   1.000
_cell.length_b   1.000
_cell.length_c   1.000
_cell.angle_alpha   90.00
_cell.angle_beta   90.00
_cell.angle_gamma   90.00
#
_symmetry.space_group_name_H-M   'P 1'
#
loop_
_entity.id
_entity.type
_entity.pdbx_description
1 polymer ?
#
loop_
_entity_poly.entity_id
_entity_poly.type
_entity_poly.pdbx_seq_one_letter_code
_entity_poly.pdbx_strand_id
1 'polypeptide(L)'
;MAIISVFEDMEPTFAELSNALIKLGFEDKSNEEHFRFYNGEYDKMILLRRKKLHERLDAGRFGAVSSQLAHFGIIEHMDDLGKMIKAMRQAASGQASPAK
;
A
#
# COMPACT_ATOMS: atom_id res chain seq x y z
N MET A 1 25.24 -4.99 -6.82
CA MET A 1 25.03 -4.30 -5.53
C MET A 1 23.54 -4.45 -5.20
N ALA A 2 23.18 -5.26 -4.20
CA ALA A 2 21.79 -5.41 -3.81
C ALA A 2 21.40 -4.21 -2.95
N ILE A 3 20.54 -3.34 -3.46
CA ILE A 3 19.92 -2.29 -2.65
C ILE A 3 18.93 -3.02 -1.75
N ILE A 4 19.36 -3.38 -0.53
CA ILE A 4 18.46 -3.71 0.56
C ILE A 4 17.92 -2.35 1.02
N SER A 5 16.88 -1.87 0.33
CA SER A 5 16.13 -0.71 0.82
C SER A 5 15.51 -1.17 2.13
N VAL A 6 16.06 -0.66 3.23
CA VAL A 6 15.55 -0.82 4.57
C VAL A 6 14.16 -0.19 4.58
N PHE A 7 13.12 -0.99 4.33
CA PHE A 7 11.77 -0.64 4.76
C PHE A 7 11.81 -0.71 6.29
N GLU A 8 12.37 0.32 6.90
CA GLU A 8 12.44 0.52 8.35
C GLU A 8 11.04 0.29 8.94
N ASP A 9 10.88 -0.85 9.63
CA ASP A 9 9.77 -1.25 10.50
C ASP A 9 8.36 -0.89 10.00
N MET A 10 8.10 -1.02 8.70
CA MET A 10 6.77 -0.80 8.15
C MET A 10 6.08 -2.13 7.87
N GLU A 11 5.19 -2.51 8.79
CA GLU A 11 4.24 -3.60 8.60
C GLU A 11 2.84 -3.01 8.36
N PRO A 12 2.51 -2.59 7.12
CA PRO A 12 1.18 -2.08 6.81
C PRO A 12 0.17 -3.22 6.79
N THR A 13 -1.07 -2.93 7.15
CA THR A 13 -2.17 -3.88 6.97
C THR A 13 -2.66 -3.88 5.52
N PHE A 14 -3.38 -4.92 5.11
CA PHE A 14 -4.07 -4.93 3.81
C PHE A 14 -5.03 -3.74 3.66
N ALA A 15 -5.70 -3.30 4.73
CA ALA A 15 -6.56 -2.11 4.71
C ALA A 15 -5.77 -0.84 4.37
N GLU A 16 -4.58 -0.66 4.97
CA GLU A 16 -3.72 0.48 4.70
C GLU A 16 -3.20 0.47 3.27
N LEU A 17 -2.85 -0.72 2.75
CA LEU A 17 -2.48 -0.88 1.35
C LEU A 17 -3.68 -0.59 0.41
N SER A 18 -4.89 -1.06 0.73
CA SER A 18 -6.10 -0.74 -0.05
C SER A 18 -6.30 0.77 -0.15
N ASN A 19 -6.25 1.48 0.98
CA ASN A 19 -6.44 2.93 1.02
C ASN A 19 -5.37 3.66 0.21
N ALA A 20 -4.12 3.21 0.28
CA ALA A 20 -3.03 3.72 -0.53
C ALA A 20 -3.29 3.54 -2.04
N LEU A 21 -3.66 2.33 -2.46
CA LEU A 21 -3.92 2.04 -3.87
C LEU A 21 -5.12 2.83 -4.41
N ILE A 22 -6.18 3.01 -3.61
CA ILE A 22 -7.34 3.84 -3.98
C ILE A 22 -6.90 5.30 -4.20
N LYS A 23 -6.03 5.85 -3.33
CA LYS A 23 -5.47 7.20 -3.52
C LYS A 23 -4.63 7.34 -4.79
N LEU A 24 -4.03 6.25 -5.25
CA LEU A 24 -3.27 6.16 -6.50
C LEU A 24 -4.17 5.86 -7.72
N GLY A 25 -5.50 5.95 -7.58
CA GLY A 25 -6.44 5.75 -8.69
C GLY A 25 -6.74 4.29 -9.02
N PHE A 26 -6.35 3.33 -8.17
CA PHE A 26 -6.77 1.94 -8.36
C PHE A 26 -8.20 1.71 -7.86
N GLU A 27 -8.95 0.92 -8.62
CA GLU A 27 -10.27 0.43 -8.26
C GLU A 27 -10.18 -0.91 -7.52
N ASP A 28 -10.90 -1.04 -6.40
CA ASP A 28 -11.00 -2.30 -5.67
C ASP A 28 -11.88 -3.30 -6.43
N LYS A 29 -11.30 -4.43 -6.83
CA LYS A 29 -11.96 -5.60 -7.43
C LYS A 29 -11.79 -6.84 -6.53
N SER A 30 -11.39 -6.66 -5.28
CA SER A 30 -11.10 -7.74 -4.34
C SER A 30 -12.33 -8.61 -4.09
N ASN A 31 -12.09 -9.87 -3.74
CA ASN A 31 -13.10 -10.76 -3.20
C ASN A 31 -12.58 -11.37 -1.89
N GLU A 32 -13.29 -12.37 -1.36
CA GLU A 32 -12.94 -13.01 -0.09
C GLU A 32 -11.55 -13.66 -0.11
N GLU A 33 -11.10 -14.13 -1.28
CA GLU A 33 -9.85 -14.89 -1.43
C GLU A 33 -8.68 -14.05 -1.96
N HIS A 34 -8.97 -13.00 -2.72
CA HIS A 34 -7.99 -12.25 -3.49
C HIS A 34 -8.11 -10.75 -3.25
N PHE A 35 -6.97 -10.14 -2.99
CA PHE A 35 -6.76 -8.71 -2.96
C PHE A 35 -6.45 -8.28 -4.38
N ARG A 36 -7.36 -7.53 -5.01
CA ARG A 36 -7.30 -7.20 -6.44
C ARG A 36 -7.59 -5.74 -6.64
N PHE A 37 -6.61 -5.02 -7.18
CA PHE A 37 -6.73 -3.59 -7.46
C PHE A 37 -6.32 -3.35 -8.91
N TYR A 38 -7.17 -2.69 -9.69
CA TYR A 38 -6.92 -2.39 -11.10
C TYR A 38 -6.84 -0.89 -11.32
N ASN A 39 -5.83 -0.44 -12.05
CA ASN A 39 -5.71 0.96 -12.49
C ASN A 39 -5.84 1.02 -14.01
N GLY A 40 -6.91 1.65 -14.48
CA GLY A 40 -7.22 1.78 -15.92
C GLY A 40 -6.36 2.78 -16.67
N GLU A 41 -5.76 3.76 -15.99
CA GLU A 41 -4.84 4.72 -16.59
C GLU A 41 -3.54 4.04 -17.04
N TYR A 42 -3.04 3.11 -16.22
CA TYR A 42 -1.78 2.41 -16.48
C TYR A 42 -1.97 1.01 -17.11
N ASP A 43 -3.22 0.54 -17.20
CA ASP A 43 -3.58 -0.84 -17.55
C ASP A 43 -2.76 -1.85 -16.73
N LYS A 44 -2.85 -1.74 -15.40
CA LYS A 44 -2.09 -2.57 -14.44
C LYS A 44 -2.98 -3.09 -13.32
N MET A 45 -2.62 -4.26 -12.81
CA MET A 45 -3.32 -4.90 -11.69
C MET A 45 -2.34 -5.32 -10.60
N ILE A 46 -2.71 -5.04 -9.35
CA ILE A 46 -2.09 -5.62 -8.15
C ILE A 46 -2.95 -6.80 -7.71
N LEU A 47 -2.36 -7.99 -7.68
CA LEU A 47 -3.00 -9.24 -7.26
C LEU A 47 -2.19 -9.88 -6.13
N LEU A 48 -2.80 -10.01 -4.95
CA LEU A 48 -2.24 -10.72 -3.81
C LEU A 48 -3.28 -11.70 -3.26
N ARG A 49 -2.84 -12.83 -2.70
CA ARG A 49 -3.75 -13.71 -1.95
C ARG A 49 -4.16 -13.00 -0.66
N ARG A 50 -5.47 -12.81 -0.45
CA ARG A 50 -6.03 -12.13 0.72
C ARG A 50 -6.39 -13.15 1.78
N LYS A 51 -6.12 -12.78 3.03
CA LYS A 51 -6.62 -13.49 4.21
C LYS A 51 -7.61 -12.61 4.96
N LYS A 52 -7.17 -11.46 5.51
CA LYS A 52 -8.04 -10.48 6.20
C LYS A 52 -7.51 -9.05 6.06
N LEU A 53 -8.39 -8.03 6.11
CA LEU A 53 -8.01 -6.61 5.96
C LEU A 53 -7.09 -6.09 7.06
N HIS A 54 -7.28 -6.55 8.30
CA HIS A 54 -6.49 -6.13 9.46
C HIS A 54 -5.17 -6.92 9.60
N GLU A 55 -4.93 -7.91 8.74
CA GLU A 55 -3.68 -8.66 8.76
C GLU A 55 -2.54 -7.79 8.22
N ARG A 56 -1.39 -7.87 8.89
CA ARG A 56 -0.15 -7.23 8.46
C ARG A 56 0.34 -7.87 7.16
N LEU A 57 0.79 -7.04 6.25
CA LEU A 57 1.49 -7.42 5.05
C LEU A 57 2.97 -7.58 5.40
N ASP A 58 3.55 -8.72 5.04
CA ASP A 58 4.99 -8.91 5.23
C ASP A 58 5.78 -7.93 4.34
N ALA A 59 6.97 -7.56 4.82
CA ALA A 59 7.83 -6.59 4.15
C ALA A 59 8.20 -7.02 2.71
N GLY A 60 8.29 -8.33 2.45
CA GLY A 60 8.57 -8.86 1.11
C GLY A 60 7.45 -8.56 0.12
N ARG A 61 6.20 -8.84 0.51
CA ARG A 61 5.02 -8.51 -0.31
C ARG A 61 4.85 -7.00 -0.48
N PHE A 62 5.01 -6.23 0.60
CA PHE A 62 4.89 -4.78 0.52
C PHE A 62 5.98 -4.17 -0.39
N GLY A 63 7.22 -4.64 -0.25
CA GLY A 63 8.34 -4.21 -1.09
C GLY A 63 8.14 -4.58 -2.55
N ALA A 64 7.59 -5.76 -2.86
CA ALA A 64 7.26 -6.18 -4.22
C ALA A 64 6.21 -5.26 -4.86
N VAL A 65 5.14 -4.92 -4.13
CA VAL A 65 4.12 -3.97 -4.61
C VAL A 65 4.74 -2.60 -4.84
N SER A 66 5.50 -2.08 -3.88
CA SER A 66 6.14 -0.76 -4.00
C SER A 66 7.10 -0.68 -5.19
N SER A 67 7.91 -1.72 -5.40
CA SER A 67 8.81 -1.84 -6.54
C SER A 67 8.06 -1.85 -7.88
N GLN A 68 6.96 -2.59 -7.97
CA GLN A 68 6.12 -2.61 -9.17
C GLN A 68 5.50 -1.25 -9.47
N LEU A 69 4.94 -0.57 -8.46
CA LEU A 69 4.35 0.76 -8.65
C LEU A 69 5.39 1.77 -9.14
N ALA A 70 6.61 1.73 -8.58
CA ALA A 70 7.71 2.59 -9.02
C ALA A 70 8.15 2.26 -10.45
N HIS A 71 8.26 0.97 -10.78
CA HIS A 71 8.61 0.52 -12.13
C HIS A 71 7.59 0.95 -13.19
N PHE A 72 6.30 1.01 -12.83
CA PHE A 72 5.23 1.48 -13.71
C PHE A 72 5.11 3.01 -13.78
N GLY A 73 5.90 3.76 -13.01
CA GLY A 73 5.83 5.22 -12.95
C GLY A 73 4.61 5.76 -12.20
N ILE A 74 3.91 4.90 -11.43
CA ILE A 74 2.73 5.28 -10.64
C ILE A 74 3.15 6.03 -9.36
N ILE A 75 4.32 5.66 -8.83
CA ILE A 75 5.03 6.41 -7.78
C ILE A 75 6.46 6.67 -8.26
N GLU A 76 7.10 7.71 -7.73
CA GLU A 76 8.42 8.13 -8.19
C GLU A 76 9.55 7.28 -7.58
N HIS A 77 9.41 6.92 -6.31
CA HIS A 77 10.40 6.17 -5.56
C HIS A 77 9.78 4.98 -4.83
N MET A 78 10.60 3.94 -4.61
CA MET A 78 10.16 2.70 -3.95
C MET A 78 9.64 2.91 -2.52
N ASP A 79 10.03 3.99 -1.85
CA ASP A 79 9.64 4.30 -0.47
C ASP A 79 8.39 5.20 -0.38
N ASP A 80 7.90 5.73 -1.50
CA ASP A 80 6.77 6.69 -1.51
C ASP A 80 5.45 6.06 -1.06
N LEU A 81 5.21 4.80 -1.43
CA LEU A 81 4.05 4.05 -0.94
C LEU A 81 4.06 3.98 0.60
N GLY A 82 5.24 3.77 1.17
CA GLY A 82 5.43 3.74 2.63
C GLY A 82 5.23 5.10 3.28
N LYS A 83 5.80 6.18 2.70
CA LYS A 83 5.58 7.55 3.18
C LYS A 83 4.10 7.91 3.18
N MET A 84 3.38 7.53 2.12
CA MET A 84 1.93 7.78 2.02
C MET A 84 1.15 7.05 3.12
N ILE A 85 1.47 5.77 3.38
CA ILE A 85 0.82 5.02 4.48
C ILE A 85 1.15 5.63 5.85
N LYS A 86 2.40 6.01 6.10
CA LYS A 86 2.79 6.72 7.33
C LYS A 86 2.01 8.02 7.52
N ALA A 87 1.86 8.83 6.47
CA ALA A 87 1.06 10.05 6.51
C ALA A 87 -0.42 9.78 6.81
N MET A 88 -0.99 8.71 6.23
CA MET A 88 -2.37 8.31 6.50
C MET A 88 -2.58 7.87 7.96
N ARG A 89 -1.63 7.12 8.54
CA ARG A 89 -1.66 6.75 9.98
C ARG A 89 -1.69 7.99 10.87
N GLN A 90 -0.78 8.94 10.61
CA GLN A 90 -0.68 10.17 11.39
C GLN A 90 -1.95 11.00 11.30
N ALA A 91 -2.56 11.12 10.11
CA ALA A 91 -3.83 11.81 9.94
C ALA A 91 -4.99 11.14 10.71
N ALA A 92 -5.04 9.80 10.72
CA ALA A 92 -6.04 9.06 11.49
C ALA A 92 -5.82 9.19 13.01
N SER A 93 -4.58 9.22 13.48
CA SER A 93 -4.25 9.43 14.90
C SER A 93 -4.46 10.88 15.36
N GLY A 94 -4.24 11.87 14.47
CA GLY A 94 -4.45 13.29 14.76
C GLY A 94 -5.91 13.75 14.74
N GLN A 95 -6.82 12.97 14.15
CA GLN A 95 -8.27 13.20 14.25
C GLN A 95 -8.89 12.59 15.52
N ALA A 96 -8.16 11.76 16.25
CA ALA A 96 -8.57 11.28 17.58
C ALA A 96 -8.18 12.29 18.68
N SER A 97 -8.87 13.44 18.70
CA SER A 97 -8.81 14.59 19.64
C SER A 97 -8.16 15.85 19.07
N PRO A 98 -8.92 16.96 19.11
CA PRO A 98 -8.74 17.87 20.24
C PRO A 98 -9.94 17.79 21.20
N ALA A 99 -9.62 17.50 22.47
CA ALA A 99 -10.54 17.69 23.58
C ALA A 99 -10.79 19.18 23.81
N LYS A 100 -12.07 19.55 23.97
CA LYS A 100 -12.59 20.13 25.21
C LYS A 100 -14.11 20.13 25.20
#